data_AF-A0A6M0C7G0-F1
#
_entry.id   AF-A0A6M0C7G0-F1
#
_cell.length_a   1.000
_cell.length_b   1.000
_cell.length_c   1.000
_cell.angle_alpha   90.00
_cell.angle_beta   90.00
_cell.angle_gamma   90.00
#
_symmetry.space_group_name_H-M   'P 1'
#
loop_
_entity.id
_entity.type
_entity.pdbx_description
1 polymer ?
#
loop_
_entity_poly.entity_id
_entity_poly.type
_entity_poly.pdbx_seq_one_letter_code
_entity_poly.pdbx_strand_id
1 'polypeptide(L)'
;MSNKIKFATVWLAGCSGCHMSFLDLDEWLFELANHVEVVYSPVGSDIKEYPENVDVCLVEGGIANQDNLEIIFEVRKKTKTLISFGDCAVTANVPAMRNMLGGTKPVLERSYLELADENKQLPNSPGIVPELLDKVRPVHEVVPVDIFMPGCPPSADRIKATLEPLLKGEMPKMAGREMIKFG
;
A
#
# COMPACT_ATOMS: atom_id res chain seq x y z
N MET A 1 25.24 -16.15 -6.80
CA MET A 1 23.97 -15.41 -6.92
C MET A 1 23.39 -15.30 -5.53
N SER A 2 23.04 -14.09 -5.11
CA SER A 2 22.49 -13.83 -3.77
C SER A 2 21.17 -14.58 -3.62
N ASN A 3 21.05 -15.46 -2.62
CA ASN A 3 19.84 -16.25 -2.35
C ASN A 3 18.79 -15.42 -1.56
N LYS A 4 18.76 -14.10 -1.79
CA LYS A 4 17.92 -13.14 -1.08
C LYS A 4 16.54 -13.06 -1.72
N ILE A 5 15.54 -12.80 -0.89
CA ILE A 5 14.16 -12.59 -1.31
C ILE A 5 14.06 -11.24 -2.03
N LYS A 6 13.46 -11.21 -3.22
CA LYS A 6 13.13 -9.96 -3.91
C LYS A 6 11.92 -9.32 -3.22
N PHE A 7 12.18 -8.25 -2.48
CA PHE A 7 11.20 -7.58 -1.65
C PHE A 7 10.83 -6.22 -2.25
N ALA A 8 9.53 -5.95 -2.31
CA ALA A 8 9.00 -4.68 -2.77
C ALA A 8 8.02 -4.07 -1.78
N THR A 9 7.88 -2.74 -1.84
CA THR A 9 6.80 -2.03 -1.16
C THR A 9 6.18 -1.01 -2.11
N VAL A 10 4.88 -0.75 -1.99
CA VAL A 10 4.13 0.13 -2.90
C VAL A 10 3.20 1.04 -2.11
N TRP A 11 3.04 2.28 -2.59
CA TRP A 11 2.04 3.24 -2.13
C TRP A 11 0.90 3.37 -3.13
N LEU A 12 -0.32 3.24 -2.63
CA LEU A 12 -1.54 3.57 -3.33
C LEU A 12 -2.20 4.78 -2.64
N ALA A 13 -3.52 4.76 -2.44
CA ALA A 13 -4.22 5.77 -1.64
C ALA A 13 -4.02 5.53 -0.13
N GLY A 14 -2.83 5.87 0.36
CA GLY A 14 -2.42 5.78 1.76
C GLY A 14 -1.90 7.11 2.31
N CYS A 15 -1.39 7.08 3.54
CA CYS A 15 -0.82 8.26 4.22
C CYS A 15 0.69 8.15 4.45
N SER A 16 1.34 7.10 3.94
CA SER A 16 2.72 6.65 4.23
C SER A 16 2.95 6.13 5.65
N GLY A 17 1.93 6.16 6.51
CA GLY A 17 2.05 5.75 7.91
C GLY A 17 2.42 4.28 8.08
N CYS A 18 2.00 3.39 7.16
CA CYS A 18 2.40 1.97 7.26
C CYS A 18 3.89 1.83 6.96
N HIS A 19 4.41 2.54 5.95
CA HIS A 19 5.84 2.59 5.71
C HIS A 19 6.63 3.24 6.84
N MET A 20 6.10 4.25 7.52
CA MET A 20 6.76 4.80 8.72
C MET A 20 6.83 3.75 9.83
N SER A 21 5.74 3.02 10.11
CA SER A 21 5.80 1.94 11.09
C SER A 21 6.68 0.76 10.66
N PHE A 22 6.91 0.56 9.36
CA PHE A 22 7.93 -0.36 8.86
C PHE A 22 9.34 0.18 9.15
N LEU A 23 9.56 1.49 9.04
CA LEU A 23 10.84 2.10 9.42
C LEU A 23 11.07 2.08 10.94
N ASP A 24 10.00 2.08 11.75
CA ASP A 24 10.05 1.86 13.21
C ASP A 24 10.42 0.41 13.60
N LEU A 25 10.84 -0.43 12.63
CA LEU A 25 11.52 -1.70 12.93
C LEU A 25 12.96 -1.49 13.42
N ASP A 26 13.47 -0.25 13.36
CA ASP A 26 14.75 0.19 13.92
C ASP A 26 15.91 -0.74 13.52
N GLU A 27 16.62 -1.34 14.49
CA GLU A 27 17.79 -2.17 14.23
C GLU A 27 17.44 -3.45 13.44
N TRP A 28 16.19 -3.91 13.51
CA TRP A 28 15.75 -5.10 12.79
C TRP A 28 15.75 -4.90 11.27
N LEU A 29 15.71 -3.65 10.78
CA LEU A 29 15.86 -3.37 9.35
C LEU A 29 17.22 -3.85 8.81
N PHE A 30 18.29 -3.80 9.61
CA PHE A 30 19.59 -4.31 9.21
C PHE A 30 19.59 -5.84 9.12
N GLU A 31 18.85 -6.52 9.99
CA GLU A 31 18.63 -7.97 9.89
C GLU A 31 17.82 -8.32 8.64
N LEU A 32 16.77 -7.57 8.36
CA LEU A 32 15.95 -7.73 7.16
C LEU A 32 16.80 -7.55 5.89
N ALA A 33 17.63 -6.51 5.83
CA ALA A 33 18.51 -6.23 4.69
C ALA A 33 19.53 -7.34 4.38
N ASN A 34 19.87 -8.19 5.37
CA ASN A 34 20.69 -9.38 5.14
C ASN A 34 19.95 -10.49 4.39
N HIS A 35 18.61 -10.51 4.46
CA HIS A 35 17.77 -11.55 3.86
C HIS A 35 17.06 -11.11 2.58
N VAL A 36 16.86 -9.80 2.40
CA VAL A 36 16.09 -9.26 1.27
C VAL A 36 16.94 -8.37 0.36
N GLU A 37 16.58 -8.38 -0.92
CA GLU A 37 16.96 -7.39 -1.90
C GLU A 37 15.75 -6.47 -2.12
N VAL A 38 15.84 -5.19 -1.74
CA VAL A 38 14.76 -4.22 -1.97
C VAL A 38 14.78 -3.81 -3.44
N VAL A 39 13.88 -4.37 -4.23
CA VAL A 39 13.85 -4.19 -5.69
C VAL A 39 12.91 -3.07 -6.14
N TYR A 40 12.01 -2.62 -5.27
CA TYR A 40 11.11 -1.50 -5.54
C TYR A 40 10.55 -0.96 -4.22
N SER A 41 10.64 0.35 -4.00
CA SER A 41 10.05 0.99 -2.82
C SER A 41 9.98 2.49 -3.01
N PRO A 42 8.86 3.17 -2.69
CA PRO A 42 8.77 4.63 -2.74
C PRO A 42 9.79 5.37 -1.87
N VAL A 43 10.29 4.73 -0.80
CA VAL A 43 11.20 5.35 0.19
C VAL A 43 12.55 4.64 0.31
N GLY A 44 12.68 3.41 -0.20
CA GLY A 44 13.88 2.59 -0.04
C GLY A 44 14.60 2.25 -1.34
N SER A 45 14.16 2.74 -2.50
CA SER A 45 14.76 2.43 -3.80
C SER A 45 14.55 3.54 -4.83
N ASP A 46 15.55 3.75 -5.68
CA ASP A 46 15.46 4.67 -6.82
C ASP A 46 14.82 4.03 -8.08
N ILE A 47 14.52 2.74 -8.04
CA ILE A 47 13.90 2.00 -9.15
C ILE A 47 12.46 2.52 -9.36
N LYS A 48 12.15 2.94 -10.60
CA LYS A 48 10.86 3.58 -10.94
C LYS A 48 9.85 2.64 -11.57
N GLU A 49 10.32 1.55 -12.20
CA GLU A 49 9.47 0.54 -12.82
C GLU A 49 9.36 -0.68 -11.91
N TYR A 50 8.16 -1.25 -11.78
CA TYR A 50 7.97 -2.43 -10.95
C TYR A 50 8.60 -3.67 -11.61
N PRO A 51 9.58 -4.33 -10.96
CA PRO A 51 10.36 -5.39 -11.59
C PRO A 51 9.59 -6.70 -11.69
N GLU A 52 10.07 -7.60 -12.56
CA GLU A 52 9.56 -8.95 -12.69
C GLU A 52 10.05 -9.88 -11.57
N ASN A 53 9.25 -10.92 -11.28
CA ASN A 53 9.57 -11.97 -10.32
C ASN A 53 9.83 -11.46 -8.88
N VAL A 54 8.98 -10.57 -8.38
CA VAL A 54 9.01 -10.15 -6.96
C VAL A 54 8.48 -11.29 -6.09
N ASP A 55 9.21 -11.62 -5.02
CA ASP A 55 8.81 -12.70 -4.12
C ASP A 55 7.76 -12.22 -3.13
N VAL A 56 7.98 -11.08 -2.48
CA VAL A 56 7.07 -10.50 -1.48
C VAL A 56 6.87 -9.01 -1.74
N CYS A 57 5.63 -8.55 -1.79
CA CYS A 57 5.29 -7.13 -1.87
C CYS A 57 4.36 -6.70 -0.73
N LEU A 58 4.74 -5.63 -0.03
CA LEU A 58 3.85 -4.90 0.88
C LEU A 58 3.12 -3.80 0.12
N VAL A 59 1.78 -3.86 0.07
CA VAL A 59 0.96 -2.86 -0.62
C VAL A 59 0.22 -2.01 0.41
N GLU A 60 0.65 -0.76 0.57
CA GLU A 60 -0.03 0.22 1.41
C GLU A 60 -1.09 1.01 0.62
N GLY A 61 -2.24 1.27 1.23
CA GLY A 61 -3.24 2.17 0.70
C GLY A 61 -4.34 1.48 -0.11
N GLY A 62 -5.47 2.16 -0.26
CA GLY A 62 -6.59 1.71 -1.08
C GLY A 62 -6.44 2.11 -2.56
N ILE A 63 -7.43 1.79 -3.38
CA ILE A 63 -7.46 2.14 -4.81
C ILE A 63 -8.39 3.34 -5.00
N ALA A 64 -7.83 4.55 -5.17
CA ALA A 64 -8.62 5.79 -5.26
C ALA A 64 -8.61 6.49 -6.62
N ASN A 65 -7.62 6.22 -7.47
CA ASN A 65 -7.46 6.86 -8.77
C ASN A 65 -6.97 5.85 -9.84
N GLN A 66 -6.88 6.31 -11.09
CA GLN A 66 -6.49 5.49 -12.22
C GLN A 66 -5.06 4.92 -12.09
N ASP A 67 -4.08 5.72 -11.64
CA ASP A 67 -2.70 5.24 -11.43
C ASP A 67 -2.62 4.12 -10.38
N ASN A 68 -3.37 4.25 -9.28
CA ASN A 68 -3.45 3.21 -8.26
C ASN A 68 -4.01 1.90 -8.85
N LEU A 69 -4.99 2.00 -9.74
CA LEU A 69 -5.61 0.85 -10.39
C LEU A 69 -4.63 0.17 -11.35
N GLU A 70 -3.87 0.93 -12.11
CA GLU A 70 -2.89 0.40 -13.06
C GLU A 70 -1.72 -0.28 -12.35
N ILE A 71 -1.11 0.41 -11.37
CA ILE A 71 0.04 -0.13 -10.65
C ILE A 71 -0.33 -1.39 -9.86
N ILE A 72 -1.53 -1.49 -9.27
CA ILE A 72 -1.88 -2.70 -8.51
C ILE A 72 -2.04 -3.94 -9.40
N PHE A 73 -2.52 -3.77 -10.64
CA PHE A 73 -2.58 -4.87 -11.59
C PHE A 73 -1.17 -5.31 -12.00
N GLU A 74 -0.26 -4.37 -12.24
CA GLU A 74 1.14 -4.66 -12.53
C GLU A 74 1.81 -5.39 -11.37
N VAL A 75 1.67 -4.87 -10.16
CA VAL A 75 2.21 -5.44 -8.92
C VAL A 75 1.71 -6.86 -8.74
N ARG A 76 0.39 -7.09 -8.85
CA ARG A 76 -0.16 -8.44 -8.69
C ARG A 76 0.39 -9.41 -9.73
N LYS A 77 0.50 -8.99 -10.99
CA LYS A 77 1.00 -9.85 -12.08
C LYS A 77 2.44 -10.28 -11.85
N LYS A 78 3.28 -9.40 -11.30
CA LYS A 78 4.73 -9.59 -11.16
C LYS A 78 5.17 -10.08 -9.78
N THR A 79 4.23 -10.32 -8.87
CA THR A 79 4.50 -10.68 -7.46
C THR A 79 3.95 -12.05 -7.11
N LYS A 80 4.74 -12.85 -6.38
CA LYS A 80 4.31 -14.15 -5.83
C LYS A 80 3.42 -13.98 -4.60
N THR A 81 3.89 -13.28 -3.56
CA THR A 81 3.12 -13.00 -2.33
C THR A 81 2.83 -11.52 -2.18
N LEU A 82 1.55 -11.15 -2.29
CA LEU A 82 1.06 -9.78 -2.11
C LEU A 82 0.38 -9.66 -0.74
N ILE A 83 0.85 -8.70 0.05
CA ILE A 83 0.35 -8.43 1.40
C ILE A 83 -0.39 -7.08 1.38
N SER A 84 -1.67 -7.08 1.75
CA SER A 84 -2.38 -5.84 2.07
C SER A 84 -1.82 -5.29 3.38
N PHE A 85 -1.10 -4.18 3.27
CA PHE A 85 -0.34 -3.59 4.36
C PHE A 85 -1.07 -2.38 4.93
N GLY A 86 -1.77 -2.60 6.05
CA GLY A 86 -2.53 -1.59 6.78
C GLY A 86 -4.00 -1.47 6.37
N ASP A 87 -4.79 -0.80 7.22
CA ASP A 87 -6.25 -0.76 7.10
C ASP A 87 -6.73 -0.06 5.82
N CYS A 88 -5.98 0.90 5.28
CA CYS A 88 -6.31 1.46 3.97
C CYS A 88 -6.24 0.40 2.86
N ALA A 89 -5.28 -0.52 2.89
CA ALA A 89 -5.22 -1.60 1.89
C ALA A 89 -6.27 -2.69 2.15
N VAL A 90 -6.51 -3.01 3.42
CA VAL A 90 -7.44 -4.08 3.84
C VAL A 90 -8.90 -3.67 3.68
N THR A 91 -9.29 -2.45 4.06
CA THR A 91 -10.70 -2.00 4.11
C THR A 91 -10.95 -0.63 3.46
N ALA A 92 -9.95 -0.02 2.80
CA ALA A 92 -9.99 1.35 2.26
C ALA A 92 -10.08 2.47 3.32
N ASN A 93 -10.50 2.15 4.55
CA ASN A 93 -10.48 2.96 5.77
C ASN A 93 -10.83 4.46 5.55
N VAL A 94 -10.02 5.38 6.10
CA VAL A 94 -10.30 6.83 6.10
C VAL A 94 -10.50 7.39 4.67
N PRO A 95 -9.66 7.07 3.66
CA PRO A 95 -9.93 7.49 2.28
C PRO A 95 -11.32 7.11 1.75
N ALA A 96 -11.88 5.98 2.19
CA ALA A 96 -13.19 5.50 1.74
C ALA A 96 -14.37 6.30 2.31
N MET A 97 -14.17 7.18 3.30
CA MET A 97 -15.24 8.04 3.83
C MET A 97 -15.88 8.90 2.72
N ARG A 98 -15.12 9.26 1.67
CA ARG A 98 -15.69 9.99 0.51
C ARG A 98 -16.71 9.19 -0.28
N ASN A 99 -16.73 7.86 -0.16
CA ASN A 99 -17.65 6.99 -0.92
C ASN A 99 -19.13 7.28 -0.57
N MET A 100 -19.39 7.79 0.63
CA MET A 100 -20.74 8.16 1.08
C MET A 100 -21.26 9.44 0.44
N LEU A 101 -20.41 10.22 -0.23
CA LEU A 101 -20.75 11.52 -0.82
C LEU A 101 -21.32 11.40 -2.24
N GLY A 102 -21.43 10.19 -2.80
CA GLY A 102 -22.06 9.98 -4.11
C GLY A 102 -21.17 10.31 -5.31
N GLY A 103 -19.84 10.21 -5.17
CA GLY A 103 -18.88 10.35 -6.26
C GLY A 103 -17.65 11.18 -5.88
N THR A 104 -16.89 11.59 -6.90
CA THR A 104 -15.66 12.39 -6.74
C THR A 104 -15.92 13.89 -6.66
N LYS A 105 -17.01 14.35 -7.28
CA LYS A 105 -17.35 15.77 -7.42
C LYS A 105 -17.36 16.54 -6.09
N PRO A 106 -18.01 16.07 -5.00
CA PRO A 106 -18.05 16.83 -3.75
C PRO A 106 -16.68 17.11 -3.14
N VAL A 107 -15.76 16.13 -3.19
CA VAL A 107 -14.40 16.32 -2.65
C VAL A 107 -13.55 17.22 -3.53
N LEU A 108 -13.71 17.15 -4.85
CA LEU A 108 -12.98 17.99 -5.80
C LEU A 108 -13.44 19.45 -5.73
N GLU A 109 -14.76 19.71 -5.75
CA GLU A 109 -15.29 21.07 -5.64
C GLU A 109 -14.94 21.70 -4.29
N ARG A 110 -15.06 20.93 -3.20
CA ARG A 110 -14.68 21.40 -1.88
C ARG A 110 -13.21 21.83 -1.84
N SER A 111 -12.31 21.01 -2.37
CA SER A 111 -10.86 21.24 -2.27
C SER A 111 -10.36 22.33 -3.22
N TYR A 112 -10.87 22.35 -4.46
CA TYR A 112 -10.29 23.17 -5.53
C TYR A 112 -11.12 24.40 -5.91
N LEU A 113 -12.38 24.51 -5.47
CA LEU A 113 -13.24 25.66 -5.77
C LEU A 113 -13.64 26.41 -4.50
N GLU A 114 -14.18 25.70 -3.50
CA GLU A 114 -14.72 26.33 -2.29
C GLU A 114 -13.63 26.79 -1.33
N LEU A 115 -12.61 25.95 -1.10
CA LEU A 115 -11.52 26.20 -0.16
C LEU A 115 -10.27 26.80 -0.82
N ALA A 116 -10.23 26.89 -2.15
CA ALA A 116 -9.07 27.45 -2.84
C ALA A 116 -9.02 28.98 -2.66
N ASP A 117 -7.92 29.49 -2.12
CA ASP A 117 -7.70 30.94 -1.98
C ASP A 117 -7.40 31.60 -3.33
N GLU A 118 -6.67 30.90 -4.20
CA GLU A 118 -6.24 31.35 -5.52
C GLU A 118 -6.50 30.27 -6.60
N ASN A 119 -6.55 30.68 -7.87
CA ASN A 119 -6.65 29.78 -9.04
C ASN A 119 -7.78 28.73 -8.93
N LYS A 120 -8.99 29.17 -8.54
CA LYS A 120 -10.19 28.32 -8.40
C LYS A 120 -10.57 27.64 -9.71
N GLN A 121 -10.17 26.39 -9.87
CA GLN A 121 -10.55 25.55 -11.00
C GLN A 121 -10.37 24.08 -10.63
N LEU A 122 -11.16 23.20 -11.25
CA LEU A 122 -10.92 21.78 -11.13
C LEU A 122 -9.62 21.40 -11.87
N PRO A 123 -8.81 20.46 -11.34
CA PRO A 123 -7.65 19.96 -12.06
C PRO A 123 -8.06 19.39 -13.42
N ASN A 124 -7.44 19.90 -14.48
CA ASN A 124 -7.67 19.43 -15.85
C ASN A 124 -6.32 19.28 -16.55
N SER A 125 -5.58 18.23 -16.20
CA SER A 125 -4.29 17.89 -16.79
C SER A 125 -4.24 16.39 -17.12
N PRO A 126 -4.95 15.97 -18.18
CA PRO A 126 -5.03 14.56 -18.57
C PRO A 126 -3.63 13.96 -18.80
N GLY A 127 -3.40 12.76 -18.27
CA GLY A 127 -2.12 12.05 -18.37
C GLY A 127 -1.01 12.57 -17.44
N ILE A 128 -1.27 13.63 -16.65
CA ILE A 128 -0.36 14.13 -15.61
C ILE A 128 -0.97 13.91 -14.23
N VAL A 129 -2.24 14.29 -14.07
CA VAL A 129 -2.99 14.05 -12.84
C VAL A 129 -3.98 12.93 -13.09
N PRO A 130 -3.91 11.80 -12.37
CA PRO A 130 -4.83 10.70 -12.57
C PRO A 130 -6.24 11.05 -12.14
N GLU A 131 -7.22 10.62 -12.93
CA GLU A 131 -8.62 10.74 -12.57
C GLU A 131 -8.94 9.91 -11.33
N LEU A 132 -9.73 10.49 -10.42
CA LEU A 132 -10.24 9.76 -9.26
C LEU A 132 -11.27 8.74 -9.71
N LEU A 133 -11.21 7.54 -9.15
CA LEU A 133 -12.29 6.56 -9.30
C LEU A 133 -13.52 7.01 -8.48
N ASP A 134 -14.71 6.58 -8.91
CA ASP A 134 -15.96 6.90 -8.23
C ASP A 134 -15.94 6.54 -6.74
N LYS A 135 -15.30 5.43 -6.40
CA LYS A 135 -15.14 4.94 -5.03
C LYS A 135 -13.71 4.52 -4.75
N VAL A 136 -13.26 4.76 -3.53
CA VAL A 136 -12.06 4.11 -3.00
C VAL A 136 -12.39 2.68 -2.64
N ARG A 137 -11.59 1.73 -3.09
CA ARG A 137 -11.79 0.29 -2.83
C ARG A 137 -10.59 -0.31 -2.11
N PRO A 138 -10.78 -1.34 -1.26
CA PRO A 138 -9.66 -2.10 -0.71
C PRO A 138 -8.98 -2.91 -1.83
N VAL A 139 -7.73 -3.31 -1.61
CA VAL A 139 -6.90 -3.97 -2.63
C VAL A 139 -7.53 -5.29 -3.08
N HIS A 140 -8.10 -6.06 -2.15
CA HIS A 140 -8.67 -7.38 -2.41
C HIS A 140 -9.95 -7.38 -3.27
N GLU A 141 -10.61 -6.23 -3.42
CA GLU A 141 -11.73 -6.07 -4.37
C GLU A 141 -11.24 -5.96 -5.82
N VAL A 142 -9.96 -5.64 -6.03
CA VAL A 142 -9.38 -5.37 -7.36
C VAL A 142 -8.46 -6.49 -7.81
N VAL A 143 -7.64 -7.04 -6.89
CA VAL A 143 -6.72 -8.14 -7.17
C VAL A 143 -6.70 -9.17 -6.04
N PRO A 144 -6.37 -10.45 -6.29
CA PRO A 144 -6.18 -11.43 -5.22
C PRO A 144 -5.07 -11.02 -4.25
N VAL A 145 -5.33 -11.13 -2.96
CA VAL A 145 -4.39 -10.81 -1.86
C VAL A 145 -4.09 -12.11 -1.10
N ASP A 146 -2.82 -12.33 -0.78
CA ASP A 146 -2.37 -13.55 -0.11
C ASP A 146 -2.41 -13.42 1.42
N ILE A 147 -2.05 -12.23 1.94
CA ILE A 147 -1.96 -11.96 3.38
C ILE A 147 -2.57 -10.58 3.67
N PHE A 148 -3.33 -10.49 4.76
CA PHE A 148 -3.90 -9.24 5.27
C PHE A 148 -3.20 -8.86 6.57
N MET A 149 -2.58 -7.68 6.60
CA MET A 149 -1.92 -7.13 7.78
C MET A 149 -2.67 -5.87 8.24
N PRO A 150 -3.70 -6.01 9.09
CA PRO A 150 -4.49 -4.86 9.55
C PRO A 150 -3.70 -3.95 10.50
N GLY A 151 -4.21 -2.74 10.72
CA GLY A 151 -3.70 -1.65 11.56
C GLY A 151 -3.55 -0.32 10.80
N CYS A 152 -3.76 0.81 11.46
CA CYS A 152 -3.63 2.15 10.86
C CYS A 152 -2.63 3.06 11.62
N PRO A 153 -1.31 2.78 11.59
CA PRO A 153 -0.64 1.69 10.86
C PRO A 153 -0.54 0.38 11.67
N PRO A 154 -0.21 -0.76 11.03
CA PRO A 154 0.17 -1.98 11.74
C PRO A 154 1.42 -1.71 12.58
N SER A 155 1.46 -2.15 13.85
CA SER A 155 2.63 -1.94 14.72
C SER A 155 3.87 -2.67 14.20
N ALA A 156 5.06 -2.13 14.49
CA ALA A 156 6.36 -2.73 14.14
C ALA A 156 6.45 -4.23 14.53
N ASP A 157 6.00 -4.60 15.73
CA ASP A 157 5.97 -6.00 16.18
C ASP A 157 5.11 -6.90 15.27
N ARG A 158 3.99 -6.39 14.77
CA ARG A 158 3.09 -7.13 13.86
C ARG A 158 3.74 -7.28 12.50
N ILE A 159 4.37 -6.21 11.99
CA ILE A 159 5.10 -6.23 10.73
C ILE A 159 6.22 -7.28 10.80
N LYS A 160 7.03 -7.25 11.86
CA LYS A 160 8.09 -8.24 12.11
C LYS A 160 7.53 -9.65 12.18
N ALA A 161 6.47 -9.88 12.96
CA ALA A 161 5.84 -11.19 13.10
C ALA A 161 5.25 -11.73 11.78
N THR A 162 4.86 -10.85 10.85
CA THR A 162 4.43 -11.25 9.51
C THR A 162 5.61 -11.53 8.57
N LEU A 163 6.67 -10.72 8.61
CA LEU A 163 7.81 -10.86 7.70
C LEU A 163 8.75 -12.01 8.08
N GLU A 164 9.02 -12.20 9.37
CA GLU A 164 10.03 -13.17 9.81
C GLU A 164 9.78 -14.63 9.34
N PRO A 165 8.53 -15.16 9.37
CA PRO A 165 8.24 -16.48 8.81
C PRO A 165 8.51 -16.54 7.29
N LEU A 166 8.17 -15.48 6.56
CA LEU A 166 8.37 -15.41 5.10
C LEU A 166 9.86 -15.48 4.73
N LEU A 167 10.74 -14.91 5.57
CA LEU A 167 12.19 -15.00 5.39
C LEU A 167 12.71 -16.45 5.47
N LYS A 168 11.97 -17.34 6.14
CA LYS A 168 12.29 -18.76 6.31
C LYS A 168 11.54 -19.65 5.31
N GLY A 169 10.74 -19.06 4.41
CA GLY A 169 9.87 -19.78 3.48
C GLY A 169 8.60 -20.35 4.13
N GLU A 170 8.25 -19.86 5.32
CA GLU A 170 7.05 -20.27 6.06
C GLU A 170 5.93 -19.22 5.93
N MET A 171 4.68 -19.65 6.05
CA MET A 171 3.54 -18.73 6.06
C MET A 171 3.31 -18.17 7.47
N PRO A 172 3.14 -16.85 7.63
CA PRO A 172 2.87 -16.25 8.93
C PRO A 172 1.47 -16.65 9.43
N LYS A 173 1.36 -16.88 10.74
CA LYS A 173 0.08 -17.17 11.39
C LYS A 173 -0.70 -15.88 11.65
N MET A 174 -1.55 -15.51 10.71
CA MET A 174 -2.44 -14.34 10.85
C MET A 174 -3.71 -14.69 11.65
N ALA A 175 -3.54 -15.09 12.90
CA ALA A 175 -4.63 -15.52 13.77
C ALA A 175 -4.52 -14.90 15.17
N GLY A 176 -5.66 -14.81 15.87
CA GLY A 176 -5.74 -14.24 17.20
C GLY A 176 -5.80 -12.72 17.21
N ARG A 177 -6.27 -12.16 18.33
CA ARG A 177 -6.60 -10.72 18.47
C ARG A 177 -5.44 -9.81 18.09
N GLU A 178 -4.22 -10.13 18.51
CA GLU A 178 -3.05 -9.27 18.25
C GLU A 178 -2.69 -9.16 16.77
N MET A 179 -3.00 -10.16 15.94
CA MET A 179 -2.69 -10.16 14.50
C MET A 179 -3.83 -9.67 13.62
N ILE A 180 -5.08 -9.73 14.10
CA ILE A 180 -6.29 -9.42 13.32
C ILE A 180 -7.04 -8.18 13.82
N LYS A 181 -6.56 -7.51 14.87
CA LYS A 181 -7.19 -6.30 15.39
C LYS A 181 -6.95 -5.12 14.45
N PHE A 182 -8.06 -4.59 13.93
CA PHE A 182 -8.18 -3.28 13.32
C PHE A 182 -8.05 -2.19 14.39
N GLY A 183 -7.51 -1.03 14.03
CA GLY A 183 -7.25 0.06 14.96
C GLY A 183 -7.19 1.39 14.24
#